data_AF-A0A8G0LL69-F1
#
_entry.id   AF-A0A8G0LL69-F1
#
_cell.length_a   1.000
_cell.length_b   1.000
_cell.length_c   1.000
_cell.angle_alpha   90.00
_cell.angle_beta   90.00
_cell.angle_gamma   90.00
#
_symmetry.space_group_name_H-M   'P 1'
#
loop_
_entity.id
_entity.type
_entity.pdbx_description
1 polymer ?
#
loop_
_entity_poly.entity_id
_entity_poly.type
_entity_poly.pdbx_seq_one_letter_code
_entity_poly.pdbx_strand_id
1 'polypeptide(L)'
;MVQSINTTVSTVKNVILDTTAVTSQSGFVALSWAVAQNCALVNVKINMPQGIHTGMLVNGGSTISISDVHFSFGNIGLHWNGHQQGQIKGMSFTDCTNGIYIDGGNTISIFAPTCNTVGRCIVLNSGNPWVAVIDGVSQNSGDFFTSVPGFPNFMIENISKDTTNSNMVVVGGAVKVGGVTSIGTYVWGNTRGTNPTYVTNPTAQAVSRPAALAPGGKYPVINAPQYADKTVANVVNLKDPNQNGGHTLQGDGFTDDTASLQAALNTAASQGKIAYLPFGIYIVTSTITIPPGTELYGEAWSTISGSGSAFSSETNPTPVVQIGSTPGQKGVAHIQDIRFTVNEPLAGAILLRINMAGNNPGDVAVFNSLNTIGGTRDTSINCQNENNCKAAYLGLHLAAGSSAYIDNFWSWVADHASDQSGKGTRSAVKGGVLVEATAGTWLTGLGSEHNWLFQLSFHNAANVLVTLFQSETNYNQGNNGADLVGQPFNAIASDPNFSWCGGGDTVCRMGLAQYYTGSNSNIFHYAAGSWNFNSLTHVDQGIMNYIQTAVSNSKLFGFTAGPNVGETMRLPSGAEFGNGGNDGYGGSWQTLIANIASQS
;
A
#
# COMPACT_ATOMS: atom_id res chain seq x y z
N MET A 1 15.92 -6.53 14.60
CA MET A 1 14.98 -5.52 14.05
C MET A 1 15.58 -4.72 12.90
N VAL A 2 16.79 -4.14 13.01
CA VAL A 2 17.36 -3.28 11.94
C VAL A 2 17.66 -4.02 10.62
N GLN A 3 18.02 -5.32 10.63
CA GLN A 3 18.28 -6.06 9.39
C GLN A 3 17.02 -6.38 8.56
N SER A 4 15.85 -6.57 9.20
CA SER A 4 14.65 -7.00 8.49
C SER A 4 13.85 -5.85 7.86
N ILE A 5 13.96 -4.63 8.41
CA ILE A 5 13.33 -3.42 7.82
C ILE A 5 13.99 -2.96 6.51
N ASN A 6 15.21 -3.45 6.20
CA ASN A 6 15.91 -3.14 4.95
C ASN A 6 15.88 -4.31 3.94
N THR A 7 15.21 -5.42 4.28
CA THR A 7 15.07 -6.55 3.34
C THR A 7 13.86 -6.31 2.44
N THR A 8 14.07 -5.58 1.35
CA THR A 8 13.03 -5.16 0.40
C THR A 8 13.11 -5.95 -0.92
N VAL A 9 12.07 -5.82 -1.75
CA VAL A 9 12.03 -6.34 -3.14
C VAL A 9 12.41 -7.83 -3.26
N SER A 10 11.85 -8.65 -2.37
CA SER A 10 12.03 -10.10 -2.36
C SER A 10 10.72 -10.80 -2.73
N THR A 11 10.78 -11.84 -3.55
CA THR A 11 9.56 -12.48 -4.06
C THR A 11 9.64 -14.00 -4.04
N VAL A 12 8.54 -14.64 -3.62
CA VAL A 12 8.34 -16.09 -3.72
C VAL A 12 7.03 -16.33 -4.47
N LYS A 13 7.10 -17.00 -5.62
CA LYS A 13 5.93 -17.28 -6.46
C LYS A 13 5.81 -18.77 -6.78
N ASN A 14 4.57 -19.28 -6.81
CA ASN A 14 4.21 -20.58 -7.41
C ASN A 14 4.93 -21.78 -6.79
N VAL A 15 5.00 -21.86 -5.46
CA VAL A 15 5.66 -22.96 -4.73
C VAL A 15 4.75 -23.60 -3.69
N ILE A 16 5.08 -24.85 -3.35
CA ILE A 16 4.51 -25.57 -2.22
C ILE A 16 5.60 -25.74 -1.17
N LEU A 17 5.38 -25.18 0.02
CA LEU A 17 6.20 -25.41 1.19
C LEU A 17 5.56 -26.53 2.01
N ASP A 18 6.12 -27.73 1.93
CA ASP A 18 5.58 -28.92 2.59
C ASP A 18 6.42 -29.35 3.79
N THR A 19 5.82 -29.33 4.98
CA THR A 19 6.46 -29.70 6.25
C THR A 19 5.91 -31.00 6.83
N THR A 20 5.06 -31.73 6.10
CA THR A 20 4.34 -32.93 6.59
C THR A 20 5.25 -34.10 6.97
N ALA A 21 6.48 -34.14 6.45
CA ALA A 21 7.49 -35.13 6.80
C ALA A 21 8.15 -34.87 8.17
N VAL A 22 8.01 -33.66 8.73
CA VAL A 22 8.53 -33.32 10.06
C VAL A 22 7.49 -33.72 11.11
N THR A 23 7.94 -34.24 12.25
CA THR A 23 7.05 -34.71 13.32
C THR A 23 6.14 -33.59 13.83
N SER A 24 4.84 -33.91 13.96
CA SER A 24 3.80 -32.96 14.36
C SER A 24 3.89 -32.48 15.81
N GLN A 25 4.78 -33.08 16.61
CA GLN A 25 5.03 -32.75 18.02
C GLN A 25 6.23 -31.82 18.24
N SER A 26 7.03 -31.55 17.21
CA SER A 26 8.11 -30.55 17.28
C SER A 26 7.66 -29.24 16.65
N GLY A 27 7.97 -28.11 17.29
CA GLY A 27 7.67 -26.80 16.70
C GLY A 27 8.49 -26.60 15.42
N PHE A 28 7.81 -26.23 14.33
CA PHE A 28 8.42 -25.92 13.04
C PHE A 28 7.70 -24.74 12.40
N VAL A 29 8.46 -23.85 11.75
CA VAL A 29 7.94 -22.70 10.99
C VAL A 29 8.27 -22.92 9.52
N ALA A 30 7.26 -23.03 8.64
CA ALA A 30 7.52 -23.29 7.22
C ALA A 30 8.14 -22.10 6.49
N LEU A 31 7.72 -20.88 6.85
CA LEU A 31 8.24 -19.63 6.28
C LEU A 31 8.42 -18.56 7.36
N SER A 32 9.63 -18.01 7.50
CA SER A 32 9.87 -16.79 8.26
C SER A 32 9.83 -15.59 7.32
N TRP A 33 8.82 -14.73 7.46
CA TRP A 33 8.62 -13.53 6.65
C TRP A 33 9.15 -12.27 7.37
N ALA A 34 10.47 -12.17 7.44
CA ALA A 34 11.22 -11.10 8.11
C ALA A 34 11.66 -10.02 7.11
N VAL A 35 10.70 -9.44 6.38
CA VAL A 35 10.99 -8.55 5.24
C VAL A 35 10.25 -7.21 5.34
N ALA A 36 10.51 -6.33 4.39
CA ALA A 36 10.01 -4.97 4.35
C ALA A 36 9.20 -4.69 3.07
N GLN A 37 9.18 -3.45 2.62
CA GLN A 37 8.34 -2.97 1.53
C GLN A 37 8.65 -3.66 0.18
N ASN A 38 7.61 -3.74 -0.66
CA ASN A 38 7.61 -4.31 -2.01
C ASN A 38 8.13 -5.76 -2.10
N CYS A 39 8.09 -6.51 -1.00
CA CYS A 39 8.22 -7.97 -1.02
C CYS A 39 6.87 -8.60 -1.35
N ALA A 40 6.87 -9.75 -2.01
CA ALA A 40 5.65 -10.37 -2.52
C ALA A 40 5.62 -11.88 -2.32
N LEU A 41 4.44 -12.39 -1.98
CA LEU A 41 4.06 -13.79 -2.12
C LEU A 41 2.98 -13.86 -3.19
N VAL A 42 3.10 -14.82 -4.11
CA VAL A 42 2.10 -15.05 -5.16
C VAL A 42 1.89 -16.56 -5.33
N ASN A 43 0.66 -17.02 -5.17
CA ASN A 43 0.27 -18.43 -5.31
C ASN A 43 1.19 -19.38 -4.52
N VAL A 44 1.26 -19.20 -3.20
CA VAL A 44 2.06 -20.04 -2.31
C VAL A 44 1.14 -20.97 -1.52
N LYS A 45 1.51 -22.25 -1.44
CA LYS A 45 0.82 -23.23 -0.58
C LYS A 45 1.74 -23.65 0.54
N ILE A 46 1.21 -23.73 1.75
CA ILE A 46 1.92 -24.19 2.94
C ILE A 46 1.17 -25.38 3.54
N ASN A 47 1.74 -26.58 3.38
CA ASN A 47 1.20 -27.82 3.89
C ASN A 47 1.90 -28.20 5.20
N MET A 48 1.13 -28.33 6.26
CA MET A 48 1.60 -28.76 7.57
C MET A 48 0.98 -30.10 7.95
N PRO A 49 1.58 -30.87 8.88
CA PRO A 49 0.87 -31.94 9.56
C PRO A 49 -0.13 -31.34 10.58
N GLN A 50 -1.13 -32.12 10.97
CA GLN A 50 -1.97 -31.77 12.13
C GLN A 50 -1.12 -31.84 13.40
N GLY A 51 -0.89 -30.70 14.05
CA GLY A 51 -0.01 -30.61 15.21
C GLY A 51 0.44 -29.18 15.47
N ILE A 52 1.64 -29.01 16.01
CA ILE A 52 2.09 -27.72 16.56
C ILE A 52 2.86 -26.81 15.59
N HIS A 53 2.84 -27.11 14.28
CA HIS A 53 3.53 -26.30 13.28
C HIS A 53 2.88 -24.92 13.10
N THR A 54 3.70 -23.96 12.68
CA THR A 54 3.29 -22.64 12.21
C THR A 54 3.60 -22.52 10.72
N GLY A 55 2.62 -22.10 9.92
CA GLY A 55 2.80 -22.00 8.48
C GLY A 55 3.75 -20.87 8.13
N MET A 56 3.37 -19.66 8.52
CA MET A 56 4.17 -18.46 8.29
C MET A 56 4.32 -17.64 9.56
N LEU A 57 5.55 -17.31 9.91
CA LEU A 57 5.89 -16.37 10.98
C LEU A 57 6.23 -15.01 10.37
N VAL A 58 5.35 -14.04 10.54
CA VAL A 58 5.55 -12.65 10.18
C VAL A 58 6.15 -11.94 11.41
N ASN A 59 7.47 -12.07 11.59
CA ASN A 59 8.24 -11.46 12.68
C ASN A 59 8.67 -10.03 12.31
N GLY A 60 9.65 -9.42 12.99
CA GLY A 60 9.99 -8.01 12.75
C GLY A 60 10.24 -7.66 11.27
N GLY A 61 9.68 -6.55 10.79
CA GLY A 61 9.77 -6.05 9.41
C GLY A 61 8.77 -4.92 9.14
N SER A 62 8.68 -4.46 7.89
CA SER A 62 7.91 -3.28 7.44
C SER A 62 7.18 -3.50 6.10
N THR A 63 6.51 -4.64 5.95
CA THR A 63 5.82 -5.02 4.70
C THR A 63 4.58 -4.14 4.46
N ILE A 64 4.21 -3.98 3.19
CA ILE A 64 2.97 -3.29 2.79
C ILE A 64 1.84 -4.30 2.54
N SER A 65 2.12 -5.39 1.82
CA SER A 65 1.13 -6.42 1.49
C SER A 65 1.76 -7.82 1.53
N ILE A 66 1.01 -8.78 2.06
CA ILE A 66 1.26 -10.22 1.97
C ILE A 66 -0.03 -10.82 1.41
N SER A 67 0.06 -11.55 0.31
CA SER A 67 -1.12 -11.97 -0.46
C SER A 67 -1.01 -13.42 -0.92
N ASP A 68 -2.17 -14.00 -1.26
CA ASP A 68 -2.28 -15.22 -2.09
C ASP A 68 -1.53 -16.45 -1.53
N VAL A 69 -1.76 -16.72 -0.23
CA VAL A 69 -1.22 -17.89 0.47
C VAL A 69 -2.35 -18.80 0.95
N HIS A 70 -2.18 -20.10 0.71
CA HIS A 70 -3.09 -21.15 1.17
C HIS A 70 -2.41 -22.00 2.24
N PHE A 71 -3.05 -22.11 3.40
CA PHE A 71 -2.54 -22.88 4.53
C PHE A 71 -3.40 -24.13 4.76
N SER A 72 -2.75 -25.25 5.06
CA SER A 72 -3.42 -26.50 5.44
C SER A 72 -2.83 -27.07 6.72
N PHE A 73 -3.71 -27.42 7.67
CA PHE A 73 -3.39 -27.95 9.00
C PHE A 73 -2.51 -27.00 9.85
N GLY A 74 -1.79 -27.55 10.83
CA GLY A 74 -0.95 -26.80 11.77
C GLY A 74 -1.71 -26.15 12.93
N ASN A 75 -0.96 -25.68 13.92
CA ASN A 75 -1.51 -24.94 15.06
C ASN A 75 -1.80 -23.49 14.68
N ILE A 76 -0.93 -22.89 13.87
CA ILE A 76 -1.10 -21.52 13.39
C ILE A 76 -0.86 -21.49 11.88
N GLY A 77 -1.81 -20.96 11.11
CA GLY A 77 -1.58 -20.67 9.69
C GLY A 77 -0.58 -19.53 9.53
N LEU A 78 -0.98 -18.32 9.93
CA LEU A 78 -0.16 -17.10 9.92
C LEU A 78 -0.02 -16.55 11.33
N HIS A 79 1.23 -16.42 11.79
CA HIS A 79 1.59 -15.80 13.07
C HIS A 79 2.18 -14.41 12.85
N TRP A 80 1.42 -13.37 13.17
CA TRP A 80 1.87 -11.98 13.18
C TRP A 80 2.54 -11.65 14.53
N ASN A 81 3.86 -11.60 14.53
CA ASN A 81 4.69 -11.46 15.73
C ASN A 81 5.53 -10.18 15.69
N GLY A 82 4.86 -9.03 15.80
CA GLY A 82 5.53 -7.74 15.98
C GLY A 82 6.03 -7.05 14.70
N HIS A 83 5.54 -7.45 13.52
CA HIS A 83 5.76 -6.72 12.27
C HIS A 83 5.05 -5.35 12.32
N GLN A 84 5.67 -4.28 11.83
CA GLN A 84 5.18 -2.90 12.06
C GLN A 84 3.78 -2.69 11.49
N GLN A 85 3.61 -2.96 10.20
CA GLN A 85 2.34 -2.92 9.51
C GLN A 85 2.27 -3.95 8.40
N GLY A 86 1.09 -4.16 7.84
CA GLY A 86 0.92 -4.85 6.57
C GLY A 86 -0.50 -5.30 6.31
N GLN A 87 -0.77 -5.60 5.06
CA GLN A 87 -2.00 -6.22 4.64
C GLN A 87 -1.83 -7.74 4.52
N ILE A 88 -2.86 -8.49 4.93
CA ILE A 88 -3.05 -9.91 4.68
C ILE A 88 -4.23 -10.03 3.70
N LYS A 89 -3.95 -10.27 2.42
CA LYS A 89 -4.97 -10.23 1.36
C LYS A 89 -5.27 -11.61 0.76
N GLY A 90 -6.55 -11.95 0.70
CA GLY A 90 -7.06 -13.10 -0.07
C GLY A 90 -6.50 -14.45 0.38
N MET A 91 -6.09 -14.58 1.64
CA MET A 91 -5.52 -15.83 2.16
C MET A 91 -6.60 -16.80 2.64
N SER A 92 -6.30 -18.10 2.52
CA SER A 92 -7.19 -19.15 2.98
C SER A 92 -6.52 -20.11 3.96
N PHE A 93 -7.27 -20.51 4.98
CA PHE A 93 -6.82 -21.34 6.09
C PHE A 93 -7.76 -22.54 6.18
N THR A 94 -7.21 -23.76 6.05
CA THR A 94 -7.99 -25.00 6.12
C THR A 94 -7.42 -25.90 7.21
N ASP A 95 -8.28 -26.40 8.11
CA ASP A 95 -7.92 -27.34 9.18
C ASP A 95 -6.86 -26.82 10.19
N CYS A 96 -6.61 -25.51 10.22
CA CYS A 96 -5.72 -24.89 11.20
C CYS A 96 -6.39 -24.83 12.59
N THR A 97 -5.61 -24.97 13.67
CA THR A 97 -6.15 -24.67 15.02
C THR A 97 -6.48 -23.17 15.14
N ASN A 98 -5.57 -22.32 14.67
CA ASN A 98 -5.75 -20.87 14.56
C ASN A 98 -5.38 -20.44 13.14
N GLY A 99 -6.25 -19.70 12.46
CA GLY A 99 -5.97 -19.20 11.11
C GLY A 99 -4.90 -18.11 11.15
N ILE A 100 -5.26 -16.95 11.72
CA ILE A 100 -4.40 -15.80 11.93
C ILE A 100 -4.22 -15.57 13.43
N TYR A 101 -2.98 -15.49 13.90
CA TYR A 101 -2.62 -15.30 15.31
C TYR A 101 -1.73 -14.06 15.45
N ILE A 102 -2.11 -13.10 16.29
CA ILE A 102 -1.48 -11.77 16.39
C ILE A 102 -0.98 -11.53 17.81
N ASP A 103 0.32 -11.34 17.97
CA ASP A 103 0.97 -11.04 19.26
C ASP A 103 1.43 -9.58 19.40
N GLY A 104 1.41 -8.80 18.31
CA GLY A 104 1.84 -7.41 18.32
C GLY A 104 1.78 -6.76 16.94
N GLY A 105 2.61 -5.75 16.72
CA GLY A 105 2.57 -4.90 15.53
C GLY A 105 1.77 -3.62 15.77
N ASN A 106 1.61 -2.80 14.72
CA ASN A 106 0.92 -1.51 14.85
C ASN A 106 -0.39 -1.40 14.10
N THR A 107 -0.40 -1.77 12.82
CA THR A 107 -1.61 -1.65 12.00
C THR A 107 -1.67 -2.79 10.98
N ILE A 108 -2.77 -3.52 11.01
CA ILE A 108 -2.95 -4.75 10.26
C ILE A 108 -4.27 -4.66 9.52
N SER A 109 -4.23 -4.82 8.19
CA SER A 109 -5.45 -5.00 7.40
C SER A 109 -5.57 -6.46 6.96
N ILE A 110 -6.67 -7.10 7.29
CA ILE A 110 -6.99 -8.48 6.91
C ILE A 110 -8.12 -8.42 5.90
N PHE A 111 -7.78 -8.53 4.62
CA PHE A 111 -8.70 -8.33 3.51
C PHE A 111 -9.08 -9.66 2.86
N ALA A 112 -10.37 -10.00 2.95
CA ALA A 112 -10.99 -11.22 2.44
C ALA A 112 -10.35 -12.53 2.92
N PRO A 113 -10.16 -12.74 4.24
CA PRO A 113 -9.69 -14.02 4.76
C PRO A 113 -10.78 -15.09 4.59
N THR A 114 -10.36 -16.31 4.24
CA THR A 114 -11.26 -17.49 4.23
C THR A 114 -10.78 -18.52 5.26
N CYS A 115 -11.62 -18.85 6.23
CA CYS A 115 -11.38 -19.90 7.20
C CYS A 115 -12.33 -21.07 6.95
N ASN A 116 -11.79 -22.26 6.74
CA ASN A 116 -12.56 -23.49 6.52
C ASN A 116 -12.11 -24.56 7.53
N THR A 117 -13.03 -25.03 8.38
CA THR A 117 -12.73 -26.03 9.42
C THR A 117 -11.60 -25.57 10.36
N VAL A 118 -11.55 -24.26 10.64
CA VAL A 118 -10.54 -23.65 11.52
C VAL A 118 -11.08 -23.53 12.94
N GLY A 119 -10.27 -23.86 13.94
CA GLY A 119 -10.66 -23.75 15.36
C GLY A 119 -11.03 -22.31 15.77
N ARG A 120 -10.15 -21.34 15.49
CA ARG A 120 -10.42 -19.90 15.61
C ARG A 120 -9.85 -19.17 14.41
N CYS A 121 -10.69 -18.39 13.71
CA CYS A 121 -10.26 -17.80 12.44
C CYS A 121 -9.20 -16.72 12.65
N ILE A 122 -9.45 -15.75 13.55
CA ILE A 122 -8.53 -14.66 13.88
C ILE A 122 -8.44 -14.54 15.40
N VAL A 123 -7.21 -14.56 15.93
CA VAL A 123 -6.91 -14.40 17.35
C VAL A 123 -5.96 -13.23 17.54
N LEU A 124 -6.44 -12.16 18.17
CA LEU A 124 -5.60 -11.12 18.77
C LEU A 124 -5.22 -11.58 20.18
N ASN A 125 -4.01 -12.12 20.33
CA ASN A 125 -3.56 -12.72 21.57
C ASN A 125 -2.89 -11.71 22.51
N SER A 126 -2.10 -10.78 21.96
CA SER A 126 -1.47 -9.71 22.75
C SER A 126 -1.23 -8.45 21.93
N GLY A 127 -0.75 -7.41 22.59
CA GLY A 127 -0.55 -6.09 22.00
C GLY A 127 -1.85 -5.29 21.87
N ASN A 128 -1.75 -4.14 21.22
CA ASN A 128 -2.88 -3.27 20.93
C ASN A 128 -2.80 -2.68 19.50
N PRO A 129 -2.53 -3.49 18.46
CA PRO A 129 -2.53 -3.01 17.09
C PRO A 129 -3.94 -2.56 16.70
N TRP A 130 -4.01 -1.73 15.66
CA TRP A 130 -5.23 -1.65 14.86
C TRP A 130 -5.38 -2.92 14.01
N VAL A 131 -6.55 -3.57 14.06
CA VAL A 131 -6.88 -4.72 13.20
C VAL A 131 -8.17 -4.44 12.42
N ALA A 132 -8.06 -4.21 11.12
CA ALA A 132 -9.21 -4.16 10.22
C ALA A 132 -9.44 -5.52 9.57
N VAL A 133 -10.68 -6.01 9.54
CA VAL A 133 -11.08 -7.25 8.87
C VAL A 133 -12.22 -6.96 7.92
N ILE A 134 -12.03 -7.22 6.63
CA ILE A 134 -12.97 -6.84 5.57
C ILE A 134 -13.32 -8.10 4.76
N ASP A 135 -14.60 -8.31 4.46
CA ASP A 135 -15.07 -9.34 3.52
C ASP A 135 -14.68 -10.79 3.89
N GLY A 136 -14.51 -11.07 5.18
CA GLY A 136 -14.14 -12.39 5.69
C GLY A 136 -15.23 -13.44 5.55
N VAL A 137 -14.80 -14.68 5.28
CA VAL A 137 -15.68 -15.86 5.17
C VAL A 137 -15.21 -16.93 6.14
N SER A 138 -16.14 -17.50 6.88
CA SER A 138 -15.88 -18.55 7.85
C SER A 138 -16.85 -19.71 7.61
N GLN A 139 -16.30 -20.88 7.37
CA GLN A 139 -17.01 -22.11 7.03
C GLN A 139 -16.61 -23.22 8.00
N ASN A 140 -17.58 -23.93 8.57
CA ASN A 140 -17.36 -25.04 9.50
C ASN A 140 -16.36 -24.73 10.63
N SER A 141 -16.23 -23.46 11.01
CA SER A 141 -15.17 -22.96 11.87
C SER A 141 -15.72 -22.49 13.23
N GLY A 142 -14.84 -22.43 14.22
CA GLY A 142 -15.19 -21.89 15.53
C GLY A 142 -15.31 -20.36 15.52
N ASP A 143 -14.89 -19.72 16.62
CA ASP A 143 -15.06 -18.28 16.79
C ASP A 143 -14.31 -17.50 15.70
N PHE A 144 -14.97 -16.48 15.13
CA PHE A 144 -14.40 -15.72 14.01
C PHE A 144 -13.28 -14.78 14.48
N PHE A 145 -13.61 -13.81 15.34
CA PHE A 145 -12.62 -12.89 15.91
C PHE A 145 -12.58 -13.01 17.43
N THR A 146 -11.41 -13.37 17.96
CA THR A 146 -11.17 -13.47 19.41
C THR A 146 -10.05 -12.52 19.83
N SER A 147 -10.35 -11.60 20.73
CA SER A 147 -9.36 -10.77 21.40
C SER A 147 -9.17 -11.24 22.84
N VAL A 148 -7.94 -11.64 23.18
CA VAL A 148 -7.52 -11.88 24.57
C VAL A 148 -7.40 -10.55 25.33
N PRO A 149 -6.83 -9.45 24.76
CA PRO A 149 -6.92 -8.14 25.38
C PRO A 149 -8.38 -7.71 25.60
N GLY A 150 -8.66 -7.13 26.77
CA GLY A 150 -9.99 -6.58 27.12
C GLY A 150 -10.28 -5.21 26.51
N PHE A 151 -9.24 -4.51 26.04
CA PHE A 151 -9.32 -3.18 25.42
C PHE A 151 -8.60 -3.15 24.04
N PRO A 152 -9.07 -3.92 23.05
CA PRO A 152 -8.47 -3.95 21.71
C PRO A 152 -8.87 -2.75 20.85
N ASN A 153 -8.23 -2.58 19.69
CA ASN A 153 -8.69 -1.66 18.64
C ASN A 153 -8.88 -2.43 17.34
N PHE A 154 -10.13 -2.59 16.88
CA PHE A 154 -10.41 -3.35 15.67
C PHE A 154 -11.67 -2.88 14.97
N MET A 155 -11.80 -3.29 13.71
CA MET A 155 -13.03 -3.20 12.95
C MET A 155 -13.23 -4.49 12.16
N ILE A 156 -14.45 -4.99 12.15
CA ILE A 156 -14.86 -6.03 11.20
C ILE A 156 -16.01 -5.51 10.34
N GLU A 157 -15.98 -5.82 9.04
CA GLU A 157 -17.02 -5.40 8.10
C GLU A 157 -17.32 -6.48 7.07
N ASN A 158 -18.61 -6.75 6.86
CA ASN A 158 -19.11 -7.66 5.84
C ASN A 158 -18.59 -9.10 6.01
N ILE A 159 -18.68 -9.62 7.23
CA ILE A 159 -18.25 -10.98 7.55
C ILE A 159 -19.43 -11.94 7.36
N SER A 160 -19.15 -13.12 6.78
CA SER A 160 -20.12 -14.20 6.60
C SER A 160 -19.68 -15.49 7.27
N LYS A 161 -20.62 -16.16 7.93
CA LYS A 161 -20.51 -17.47 8.57
C LYS A 161 -21.60 -18.40 8.06
N ASP A 162 -21.28 -19.67 7.90
CA ASP A 162 -22.23 -20.74 7.57
C ASP A 162 -22.93 -21.35 8.80
N THR A 163 -22.42 -21.09 10.01
CA THR A 163 -22.98 -21.60 11.26
C THR A 163 -23.35 -20.50 12.27
N THR A 164 -24.19 -20.86 13.24
CA THR A 164 -24.54 -20.06 14.42
C THR A 164 -24.05 -20.69 15.74
N ASN A 165 -23.32 -21.81 15.69
CA ASN A 165 -22.86 -22.55 16.87
C ASN A 165 -21.56 -21.98 17.49
N SER A 166 -20.92 -21.02 16.84
CA SER A 166 -19.73 -20.31 17.31
C SER A 166 -19.98 -18.80 17.37
N ASN A 167 -19.16 -18.07 18.11
CA ASN A 167 -19.29 -16.62 18.28
C ASN A 167 -18.74 -15.88 17.05
N MET A 168 -19.23 -14.67 16.81
CA MET A 168 -18.66 -13.75 15.82
C MET A 168 -17.52 -12.92 16.44
N VAL A 169 -17.73 -12.39 17.65
CA VAL A 169 -16.75 -11.55 18.35
C VAL A 169 -16.69 -11.91 19.83
N VAL A 170 -15.48 -12.21 20.32
CA VAL A 170 -15.16 -12.40 21.74
C VAL A 170 -14.05 -11.41 22.13
N VAL A 171 -14.22 -10.71 23.25
CA VAL A 171 -13.24 -9.74 23.77
C VAL A 171 -13.04 -9.96 25.27
N GLY A 172 -11.79 -10.17 25.69
CA GLY A 172 -11.45 -10.39 27.11
C GLY A 172 -12.15 -11.61 27.71
N GLY A 173 -12.41 -12.64 26.90
CA GLY A 173 -13.19 -13.83 27.28
C GLY A 173 -14.70 -13.65 27.31
N ALA A 174 -15.23 -12.44 27.09
CA ALA A 174 -16.67 -12.17 27.03
C ALA A 174 -17.17 -12.16 25.58
N VAL A 175 -18.29 -12.84 25.33
CA VAL A 175 -18.98 -12.80 24.02
C VAL A 175 -19.60 -11.43 23.82
N LYS A 176 -19.23 -10.74 22.73
CA LYS A 176 -19.76 -9.42 22.35
C LYS A 176 -20.75 -9.51 21.20
N VAL A 177 -20.49 -10.42 20.27
CA VAL A 177 -21.43 -10.81 19.23
C VAL A 177 -21.44 -12.34 19.18
N GLY A 178 -22.59 -12.93 19.50
CA GLY A 178 -22.77 -14.38 19.55
C GLY A 178 -22.88 -15.04 18.17
N GLY A 179 -23.61 -16.15 18.12
CA GLY A 179 -23.84 -16.91 16.90
C GLY A 179 -24.75 -16.21 15.88
N VAL A 180 -24.14 -15.54 14.91
CA VAL A 180 -24.81 -14.95 13.74
C VAL A 180 -24.12 -15.40 12.45
N THR A 181 -24.89 -15.50 11.36
CA THR A 181 -24.37 -15.89 10.04
C THR A 181 -23.77 -14.71 9.27
N SER A 182 -23.99 -13.48 9.72
CA SER A 182 -23.35 -12.30 9.13
C SER A 182 -23.26 -11.15 10.11
N ILE A 183 -22.34 -10.23 9.84
CA ILE A 183 -22.24 -8.93 10.51
C ILE A 183 -21.80 -7.86 9.50
N GLY A 184 -22.43 -6.69 9.61
CA GLY A 184 -22.03 -5.52 8.85
C GLY A 184 -20.81 -4.83 9.46
N THR A 185 -20.79 -3.51 9.48
CA THR A 185 -19.67 -2.72 10.02
C THR A 185 -19.74 -2.69 11.54
N TYR A 186 -18.70 -3.17 12.22
CA TYR A 186 -18.59 -3.20 13.69
C TYR A 186 -17.21 -2.69 14.10
N VAL A 187 -17.16 -1.50 14.70
CA VAL A 187 -15.90 -0.79 15.03
C VAL A 187 -15.76 -0.63 16.53
N TRP A 188 -14.64 -1.08 17.08
CA TRP A 188 -14.30 -1.04 18.50
C TRP A 188 -12.98 -0.28 18.68
N GLY A 189 -12.98 0.79 19.46
CA GLY A 189 -11.77 1.58 19.71
C GLY A 189 -11.97 3.08 19.84
N ASN A 190 -10.86 3.82 19.80
CA ASN A 190 -10.82 5.29 19.89
C ASN A 190 -11.56 5.94 18.70
N THR A 191 -12.71 6.54 18.96
CA THR A 191 -13.61 7.09 17.93
C THR A 191 -13.79 8.59 18.10
N ARG A 192 -13.53 9.33 17.02
CA ARG A 192 -13.80 10.77 16.97
C ARG A 192 -15.28 11.05 16.78
N GLY A 193 -15.81 11.96 17.59
CA GLY A 193 -17.23 12.35 17.58
C GLY A 193 -18.10 11.59 18.58
N THR A 194 -17.51 10.80 19.47
CA THR A 194 -18.21 10.08 20.54
C THR A 194 -17.74 10.52 21.92
N ASN A 195 -18.59 10.33 22.93
CA ASN A 195 -18.22 10.50 24.34
C ASN A 195 -18.76 9.28 25.12
N PRO A 196 -17.89 8.43 25.71
CA PRO A 196 -16.43 8.52 25.73
C PRO A 196 -15.78 8.31 24.35
N THR A 197 -14.51 8.71 24.20
CA THR A 197 -13.71 8.49 22.98
C THR A 197 -13.53 7.00 22.69
N TYR A 198 -13.20 6.19 23.70
CA TYR A 198 -12.98 4.76 23.51
C TYR A 198 -14.30 3.97 23.59
N VAL A 199 -14.75 3.44 22.46
CA VAL A 199 -16.04 2.74 22.32
C VAL A 199 -15.88 1.24 22.58
N THR A 200 -16.64 0.71 23.55
CA THR A 200 -16.57 -0.70 24.02
C THR A 200 -17.88 -1.49 23.89
N ASN A 201 -18.91 -0.91 23.28
CA ASN A 201 -20.16 -1.62 23.01
C ASN A 201 -20.82 -1.08 21.73
N PRO A 202 -20.13 -1.15 20.58
CA PRO A 202 -20.67 -0.63 19.33
C PRO A 202 -21.85 -1.47 18.86
N THR A 203 -22.74 -0.86 18.08
CA THR A 203 -23.81 -1.56 17.36
C THR A 203 -23.40 -1.76 15.91
N ALA A 204 -23.57 -2.97 15.39
CA ALA A 204 -23.29 -3.27 13.99
C ALA A 204 -24.16 -2.43 13.06
N GLN A 205 -23.55 -1.82 12.05
CA GLN A 205 -24.21 -1.02 11.03
C GLN A 205 -24.30 -1.80 9.71
N ALA A 206 -25.34 -1.55 8.93
CA ALA A 206 -25.44 -2.14 7.59
C ALA A 206 -24.23 -1.76 6.72
N VAL A 207 -23.82 -2.67 5.84
CA VAL A 207 -22.76 -2.37 4.89
C VAL A 207 -23.31 -1.41 3.84
N SER A 208 -22.77 -0.19 3.81
CA SER A 208 -23.01 0.77 2.72
C SER A 208 -21.70 0.99 1.97
N ARG A 209 -21.68 0.59 0.70
CA ARG A 209 -20.53 0.74 -0.21
C ARG A 209 -21.04 1.14 -1.59
N PRO A 210 -20.36 2.06 -2.30
CA PRO A 210 -20.68 2.37 -3.70
C PRO A 210 -20.52 1.12 -4.58
N ALA A 211 -21.47 0.87 -5.48
CA ALA A 211 -21.39 -0.24 -6.44
C ALA A 211 -20.15 -0.17 -7.34
N ALA A 212 -19.62 1.04 -7.58
CA ALA A 212 -18.38 1.25 -8.32
C ALA A 212 -17.15 0.65 -7.62
N LEU A 213 -17.14 0.62 -6.27
CA LEU A 213 -16.05 0.04 -5.48
C LEU A 213 -16.28 -1.43 -5.13
N ALA A 214 -17.54 -1.77 -4.85
CA ALA A 214 -17.91 -3.09 -4.38
C ALA A 214 -19.09 -3.64 -5.20
N PRO A 215 -18.87 -3.98 -6.49
CA PRO A 215 -19.91 -4.57 -7.31
C PRO A 215 -20.37 -5.89 -6.68
N GLY A 216 -21.67 -6.05 -6.47
CA GLY A 216 -22.22 -7.19 -5.72
C GLY A 216 -22.02 -7.14 -4.20
N GLY A 217 -21.57 -6.01 -3.66
CA GLY A 217 -21.45 -5.75 -2.21
C GLY A 217 -20.11 -6.12 -1.58
N LYS A 218 -19.23 -6.81 -2.31
CA LYS A 218 -17.86 -7.15 -1.87
C LYS A 218 -16.83 -6.36 -2.68
N TYR A 219 -15.72 -5.98 -2.04
CA TYR A 219 -14.60 -5.44 -2.79
C TYR A 219 -13.95 -6.55 -3.63
N PRO A 220 -13.46 -6.22 -4.84
CA PRO A 220 -12.69 -7.15 -5.65
C PRO A 220 -11.37 -7.50 -4.95
N VAL A 221 -11.02 -8.78 -4.97
CA VAL A 221 -9.74 -9.31 -4.48
C VAL A 221 -9.04 -9.91 -5.69
N ILE A 222 -8.01 -9.22 -6.17
CA ILE A 222 -7.37 -9.54 -7.44
C ILE A 222 -5.89 -9.80 -7.16
N ASN A 223 -5.40 -10.93 -7.66
CA ASN A 223 -4.02 -11.35 -7.53
C ASN A 223 -3.28 -11.10 -8.86
N ALA A 224 -1.96 -10.95 -8.76
CA ALA A 224 -1.10 -10.76 -9.92
C ALA A 224 -1.20 -11.97 -10.88
N PRO A 225 -1.57 -11.77 -12.17
CA PRO A 225 -1.79 -12.88 -13.09
C PRO A 225 -0.50 -13.67 -13.34
N GLN A 226 -0.57 -15.00 -13.17
CA GLN A 226 0.56 -15.92 -13.38
C GLN A 226 0.51 -16.65 -14.73
N TYR A 227 -0.50 -16.38 -15.57
CA TYR A 227 -0.63 -16.89 -16.95
C TYR A 227 -0.46 -18.42 -17.10
N ALA A 228 -0.95 -19.21 -16.14
CA ALA A 228 -0.77 -20.66 -16.12
C ALA A 228 -1.37 -21.40 -17.34
N ASP A 229 -2.29 -20.77 -18.07
CA ASP A 229 -2.91 -21.27 -19.30
C ASP A 229 -2.15 -20.88 -20.58
N LYS A 230 -1.09 -20.06 -20.47
CA LYS A 230 -0.33 -19.53 -21.60
C LYS A 230 0.92 -20.37 -21.88
N THR A 231 1.40 -20.28 -23.11
CA THR A 231 2.66 -20.89 -23.54
C THR A 231 3.63 -19.81 -24.02
N VAL A 232 4.89 -20.18 -24.30
CA VAL A 232 5.90 -19.28 -24.86
C VAL A 232 5.45 -18.60 -26.16
N ALA A 233 4.54 -19.20 -26.93
CA ALA A 233 3.99 -18.59 -28.15
C ALA A 233 3.09 -17.37 -27.88
N ASN A 234 2.61 -17.21 -26.63
CA ASN A 234 1.80 -16.08 -26.20
C ASN A 234 2.63 -14.95 -25.59
N VAL A 235 3.96 -15.06 -25.60
CA VAL A 235 4.88 -14.10 -25.02
C VAL A 235 5.70 -13.46 -26.14
N VAL A 236 5.94 -12.16 -26.02
CA VAL A 236 6.95 -11.42 -26.79
C VAL A 236 8.05 -11.04 -25.81
N ASN A 237 9.24 -11.58 -26.01
CA ASN A 237 10.44 -11.06 -25.35
C ASN A 237 10.78 -9.70 -25.99
N LEU A 238 10.67 -8.62 -25.22
CA LEU A 238 10.88 -7.27 -25.73
C LEU A 238 12.33 -6.98 -26.14
N LYS A 239 13.32 -7.79 -25.73
CA LYS A 239 14.70 -7.72 -26.22
C LYS A 239 14.99 -8.57 -27.45
N ASP A 240 14.10 -9.48 -27.86
CA ASP A 240 14.32 -10.33 -29.04
C ASP A 240 13.77 -9.64 -30.32
N PRO A 241 14.64 -9.18 -31.24
CA PRO A 241 14.20 -8.50 -32.47
C PRO A 241 13.29 -9.37 -33.34
N ASN A 242 13.40 -10.70 -33.24
CA ASN A 242 12.55 -11.61 -34.02
C ASN A 242 11.10 -11.67 -33.51
N GLN A 243 10.87 -11.25 -32.26
CA GLN A 243 9.54 -11.28 -31.63
C GLN A 243 8.93 -9.87 -31.50
N ASN A 244 9.76 -8.86 -31.29
CA ASN A 244 9.32 -7.50 -30.95
C ASN A 244 9.08 -6.57 -32.15
N GLY A 245 9.20 -7.06 -33.40
CA GLY A 245 9.04 -6.25 -34.61
C GLY A 245 10.33 -5.73 -35.23
N GLY A 246 11.49 -6.28 -34.86
CA GLY A 246 12.80 -5.90 -35.40
C GLY A 246 13.48 -4.76 -34.64
N HIS A 247 13.01 -4.43 -33.44
CA HIS A 247 13.54 -3.35 -32.63
C HIS A 247 14.70 -3.82 -31.75
N THR A 248 15.74 -2.99 -31.64
CA THR A 248 16.89 -3.26 -30.76
C THR A 248 16.67 -2.53 -29.45
N LEU A 249 16.39 -3.28 -28.39
CA LEU A 249 16.17 -2.78 -27.04
C LEU A 249 17.33 -3.25 -26.14
N GLN A 250 18.12 -2.33 -25.61
CA GLN A 250 19.37 -2.67 -24.92
C GLN A 250 19.15 -2.94 -23.44
N GLY A 251 18.44 -2.05 -22.74
CA GLY A 251 18.29 -2.09 -21.29
C GLY A 251 19.64 -2.06 -20.56
N ASP A 252 20.60 -1.30 -21.10
CA ASP A 252 22.00 -1.26 -20.64
C ASP A 252 22.29 -0.11 -19.65
N GLY A 253 21.31 0.76 -19.38
CA GLY A 253 21.43 1.93 -18.50
C GLY A 253 22.03 3.17 -19.16
N PHE A 254 22.30 3.16 -20.47
CA PHE A 254 22.92 4.28 -21.17
C PHE A 254 22.28 4.59 -22.52
N THR A 255 21.89 3.57 -23.28
CA THR A 255 21.26 3.72 -24.59
C THR A 255 19.84 4.25 -24.41
N ASP A 256 19.48 5.27 -25.20
CA ASP A 256 18.10 5.73 -25.30
C ASP A 256 17.24 4.65 -25.97
N ASP A 257 16.48 3.94 -25.15
CA ASP A 257 15.61 2.84 -25.52
C ASP A 257 14.18 3.32 -25.86
N THR A 258 13.90 4.63 -25.86
CA THR A 258 12.53 5.17 -25.96
C THR A 258 11.76 4.63 -27.16
N ALA A 259 12.32 4.78 -28.36
CA ALA A 259 11.64 4.41 -29.60
C ALA A 259 11.46 2.89 -29.69
N SER A 260 12.50 2.13 -29.34
CA SER A 260 12.49 0.67 -29.37
C SER A 260 11.52 0.09 -28.34
N LEU A 261 11.49 0.62 -27.12
CA LEU A 261 10.61 0.17 -26.05
C LEU A 261 9.15 0.44 -26.40
N GLN A 262 8.84 1.66 -26.86
CA GLN A 262 7.48 2.00 -27.26
C GLN A 262 6.99 1.11 -28.41
N ALA A 263 7.83 0.88 -29.42
CA ALA A 263 7.45 0.07 -30.57
C ALA A 263 7.33 -1.42 -30.24
N ALA A 264 8.19 -1.95 -29.36
CA ALA A 264 8.08 -3.32 -28.85
C ALA A 264 6.79 -3.54 -28.04
N LEU A 265 6.42 -2.59 -27.17
CA LEU A 265 5.15 -2.62 -26.43
C LEU A 265 3.94 -2.58 -27.38
N ASN A 266 3.97 -1.70 -28.38
CA ASN A 266 2.92 -1.62 -29.40
C ASN A 266 2.79 -2.94 -30.17
N THR A 267 3.91 -3.59 -30.50
CA THR A 267 3.94 -4.88 -31.17
C THR A 267 3.28 -5.96 -30.31
N ALA A 268 3.67 -6.08 -29.03
CA ALA A 268 3.06 -7.05 -28.12
C ALA A 268 1.55 -6.84 -27.95
N ALA A 269 1.12 -5.59 -27.74
CA ALA A 269 -0.28 -5.22 -27.59
C ALA A 269 -1.11 -5.53 -28.85
N SER A 270 -0.60 -5.18 -30.05
CA SER A 270 -1.29 -5.47 -31.31
C SER A 270 -1.42 -6.97 -31.60
N GLN A 271 -0.51 -7.80 -31.09
CA GLN A 271 -0.58 -9.26 -31.17
C GLN A 271 -1.44 -9.89 -30.08
N GLY A 272 -1.90 -9.13 -29.08
CA GLY A 272 -2.59 -9.67 -27.90
C GLY A 272 -1.70 -10.62 -27.09
N LYS A 273 -0.39 -10.34 -27.03
CA LYS A 273 0.61 -11.16 -26.34
C LYS A 273 1.15 -10.47 -25.10
N ILE A 274 1.67 -11.28 -24.19
CA ILE A 274 2.35 -10.81 -22.98
C ILE A 274 3.69 -10.18 -23.40
N ALA A 275 3.85 -8.91 -23.06
CA ALA A 275 5.09 -8.18 -23.19
C ALA A 275 6.02 -8.54 -22.02
N TYR A 276 6.96 -9.45 -22.25
CA TYR A 276 7.97 -9.81 -21.26
C TYR A 276 9.16 -8.86 -21.41
N LEU A 277 9.40 -8.04 -20.38
CA LEU A 277 10.53 -7.12 -20.30
C LEU A 277 11.64 -7.80 -19.48
N PRO A 278 12.75 -8.22 -20.09
CA PRO A 278 13.86 -8.82 -19.33
C PRO A 278 14.47 -7.85 -18.31
N PHE A 279 15.36 -8.37 -17.47
CA PHE A 279 16.17 -7.53 -16.59
C PHE A 279 16.95 -6.49 -17.41
N GLY A 280 16.99 -5.26 -16.91
CA GLY A 280 17.72 -4.17 -17.54
C GLY A 280 17.28 -2.80 -17.05
N ILE A 281 18.08 -1.79 -17.40
CA ILE A 281 17.77 -0.38 -17.15
C ILE A 281 17.55 0.27 -18.51
N TYR A 282 16.30 0.57 -18.82
CA TYR A 282 15.87 1.13 -20.09
C TYR A 282 15.75 2.64 -19.94
N ILE A 283 16.74 3.38 -20.46
CA ILE A 283 16.72 4.85 -20.43
C ILE A 283 15.68 5.34 -21.43
N VAL A 284 14.79 6.23 -20.99
CA VAL A 284 13.78 6.84 -21.86
C VAL A 284 13.84 8.37 -21.77
N THR A 285 13.83 9.03 -22.91
CA THR A 285 13.94 10.50 -23.03
C THR A 285 12.63 11.20 -23.37
N SER A 286 11.56 10.42 -23.55
CA SER A 286 10.18 10.90 -23.62
C SER A 286 9.20 9.84 -23.10
N THR A 287 7.94 10.21 -22.89
CA THR A 287 6.91 9.37 -22.29
C THR A 287 6.75 8.03 -23.01
N ILE A 288 6.84 6.93 -22.27
CA ILE A 288 6.39 5.61 -22.71
C ILE A 288 4.90 5.46 -22.40
N THR A 289 4.10 5.20 -23.42
CA THR A 289 2.68 4.91 -23.31
C THR A 289 2.47 3.40 -23.38
N ILE A 290 1.93 2.82 -22.32
CA ILE A 290 1.40 1.45 -22.31
C ILE A 290 0.01 1.49 -22.94
N PRO A 291 -0.21 0.95 -24.15
CA PRO A 291 -1.50 1.02 -24.81
C PRO A 291 -2.52 0.05 -24.19
N PRO A 292 -3.83 0.26 -24.42
CA PRO A 292 -4.84 -0.73 -24.08
C PRO A 292 -4.56 -2.10 -24.73
N GLY A 293 -4.86 -3.17 -24.00
CA GLY A 293 -4.59 -4.56 -24.37
C GLY A 293 -3.21 -5.07 -23.94
N THR A 294 -2.42 -4.28 -23.21
CA THR A 294 -1.05 -4.67 -22.82
C THR A 294 -1.04 -5.50 -21.54
N GLU A 295 -0.30 -6.60 -21.58
CA GLU A 295 0.07 -7.42 -20.42
C GLU A 295 1.60 -7.31 -20.26
N LEU A 296 2.10 -6.44 -19.38
CA LEU A 296 3.53 -6.19 -19.18
C LEU A 296 4.05 -6.93 -17.94
N TYR A 297 5.04 -7.81 -18.15
CA TYR A 297 5.68 -8.62 -17.11
C TYR A 297 7.18 -8.35 -17.04
N GLY A 298 7.67 -7.88 -15.90
CA GLY A 298 9.10 -7.66 -15.66
C GLY A 298 9.84 -8.90 -15.14
N GLU A 299 11.11 -9.01 -15.48
CA GLU A 299 12.04 -10.00 -14.92
C GLU A 299 12.90 -9.36 -13.83
N ALA A 300 12.56 -9.66 -12.57
CA ALA A 300 13.30 -9.22 -11.38
C ALA A 300 13.42 -7.68 -11.23
N TRP A 301 14.38 -7.04 -11.92
CA TRP A 301 14.70 -5.61 -11.78
C TRP A 301 14.53 -4.81 -13.08
N SER A 302 13.53 -5.17 -13.90
CA SER A 302 13.19 -4.45 -15.13
C SER A 302 12.81 -3.00 -14.83
N THR A 303 13.69 -2.08 -15.21
CA THR A 303 13.64 -0.68 -14.81
C THR A 303 13.40 0.24 -16.01
N ILE A 304 12.34 1.03 -15.99
CA ILE A 304 12.16 2.16 -16.94
C ILE A 304 12.63 3.45 -16.25
N SER A 305 13.65 4.10 -16.82
CA SER A 305 14.37 5.21 -16.21
C SER A 305 14.27 6.48 -17.06
N GLY A 306 13.53 7.49 -16.59
CA GLY A 306 13.37 8.76 -17.30
C GLY A 306 14.66 9.59 -17.31
N SER A 307 14.96 10.25 -18.43
CA SER A 307 16.11 11.16 -18.58
C SER A 307 15.78 12.29 -19.55
N GLY A 308 16.53 13.38 -19.52
CA GLY A 308 16.45 14.44 -20.51
C GLY A 308 15.32 15.46 -20.29
N SER A 309 15.28 16.44 -21.19
CA SER A 309 14.51 17.68 -21.03
C SER A 309 12.99 17.51 -21.11
N ALA A 310 12.47 16.38 -21.58
CA ALA A 310 11.03 16.10 -21.61
C ALA A 310 10.41 16.09 -20.21
N PHE A 311 11.21 15.83 -19.17
CA PHE A 311 10.74 15.67 -17.79
C PHE A 311 11.27 16.76 -16.85
N SER A 312 11.92 17.81 -17.34
CA SER A 312 12.56 18.83 -16.49
C SER A 312 11.62 19.97 -16.06
N SER A 313 10.46 20.12 -16.71
CA SER A 313 9.55 21.23 -16.46
C SER A 313 8.60 20.98 -15.30
N GLU A 314 8.86 21.63 -14.16
CA GLU A 314 7.96 21.62 -13.00
C GLU A 314 6.57 22.23 -13.31
N THR A 315 6.51 23.24 -14.18
CA THR A 315 5.26 23.91 -14.55
C THR A 315 4.45 23.13 -15.60
N ASN A 316 5.08 22.17 -16.29
CA ASN A 316 4.43 21.25 -17.21
C ASN A 316 4.88 19.80 -16.95
N PRO A 317 4.49 19.21 -15.80
CA PRO A 317 4.96 17.91 -15.39
C PRO A 317 4.45 16.81 -16.32
N THR A 318 5.36 15.95 -16.76
CA THR A 318 5.16 14.97 -17.84
C THR A 318 5.44 13.56 -17.32
N PRO A 319 4.60 12.56 -17.64
CA PRO A 319 4.82 11.20 -17.19
C PRO A 319 6.01 10.53 -17.88
N VAL A 320 6.88 9.85 -17.13
CA VAL A 320 7.89 8.94 -17.68
C VAL A 320 7.19 7.74 -18.31
N VAL A 321 6.27 7.12 -17.56
CA VAL A 321 5.38 6.08 -18.06
C VAL A 321 3.93 6.49 -17.84
N GLN A 322 3.09 6.28 -18.85
CA GLN A 322 1.64 6.39 -18.72
C GLN A 322 0.91 5.13 -19.18
N ILE A 323 -0.13 4.74 -18.43
CA ILE A 323 -1.04 3.66 -18.83
C ILE A 323 -2.25 4.30 -19.51
N GLY A 324 -2.32 4.11 -20.83
CA GLY A 324 -3.18 4.83 -21.77
C GLY A 324 -2.79 6.27 -22.00
N SER A 325 -3.25 6.81 -23.13
CA SER A 325 -2.89 8.15 -23.59
C SER A 325 -3.85 9.24 -23.12
N THR A 326 -5.09 8.89 -22.75
CA THR A 326 -6.12 9.86 -22.37
C THR A 326 -6.84 9.45 -21.07
N PRO A 327 -7.09 10.40 -20.14
CA PRO A 327 -7.82 10.10 -18.91
C PRO A 327 -9.21 9.50 -19.18
N GLY A 328 -9.54 8.43 -18.48
CA GLY A 328 -10.78 7.65 -18.64
C GLY A 328 -10.79 6.69 -19.83
N GLN A 329 -9.68 6.55 -20.59
CA GLN A 329 -9.60 5.60 -21.71
C GLN A 329 -9.92 4.18 -21.24
N LYS A 330 -10.97 3.58 -21.83
CA LYS A 330 -11.40 2.23 -21.48
C LYS A 330 -10.51 1.15 -22.10
N GLY A 331 -10.19 0.13 -21.32
CA GLY A 331 -9.46 -1.03 -21.81
C GLY A 331 -8.93 -1.92 -20.69
N VAL A 332 -8.08 -2.87 -21.09
CA VAL A 332 -7.35 -3.77 -20.18
C VAL A 332 -5.87 -3.39 -20.23
N ALA A 333 -5.20 -3.33 -19.09
CA ALA A 333 -3.75 -3.24 -18.99
C ALA A 333 -3.29 -3.79 -17.63
N HIS A 334 -2.48 -4.85 -17.64
CA HIS A 334 -1.85 -5.34 -16.41
C HIS A 334 -0.34 -5.13 -16.48
N ILE A 335 0.21 -4.55 -15.43
CA ILE A 335 1.64 -4.29 -15.29
C ILE A 335 2.10 -4.98 -14.02
N GLN A 336 3.16 -5.78 -14.09
CA GLN A 336 3.71 -6.42 -12.90
C GLN A 336 5.22 -6.49 -12.92
N ASP A 337 5.80 -6.41 -11.72
CA ASP A 337 7.24 -6.53 -11.47
C ASP A 337 8.09 -5.49 -12.24
N ILE A 338 7.57 -4.27 -12.38
CA ILE A 338 8.26 -3.16 -13.05
C ILE A 338 8.74 -2.14 -12.01
N ARG A 339 9.97 -1.68 -12.18
CA ARG A 339 10.52 -0.54 -11.47
C ARG A 339 10.48 0.71 -12.35
N PHE A 340 9.98 1.81 -11.81
CA PHE A 340 10.04 3.12 -12.44
C PHE A 340 11.01 4.02 -11.66
N THR A 341 11.82 4.79 -12.38
CA THR A 341 12.80 5.69 -11.78
C THR A 341 13.10 6.87 -12.70
N VAL A 342 13.95 7.77 -12.22
CA VAL A 342 14.60 8.81 -13.00
C VAL A 342 16.11 8.60 -12.96
N ASN A 343 16.76 8.79 -14.09
CA ASN A 343 18.20 8.68 -14.21
C ASN A 343 18.91 9.89 -13.58
N GLU A 344 18.29 11.06 -13.57
CA GLU A 344 18.88 12.31 -13.10
C GLU A 344 17.81 13.17 -12.42
N PRO A 345 18.15 14.34 -11.82
CA PRO A 345 17.13 15.22 -11.28
C PRO A 345 16.19 15.79 -12.36
N LEU A 346 14.91 15.42 -12.31
CA LEU A 346 13.90 15.79 -13.31
C LEU A 346 12.66 16.38 -12.62
N ALA A 347 12.69 17.70 -12.40
CA ALA A 347 11.68 18.41 -11.61
C ALA A 347 10.22 18.29 -12.11
N GLY A 348 10.01 17.89 -13.37
CA GLY A 348 8.71 17.67 -13.99
C GLY A 348 8.32 16.20 -14.14
N ALA A 349 9.14 15.24 -13.71
CA ALA A 349 8.89 13.82 -13.92
C ALA A 349 7.74 13.30 -13.05
N ILE A 350 6.72 12.73 -13.68
CA ILE A 350 5.75 11.87 -12.99
C ILE A 350 6.12 10.42 -13.33
N LEU A 351 6.59 9.63 -12.37
CA LEU A 351 7.17 8.31 -12.70
C LEU A 351 6.13 7.40 -13.36
N LEU A 352 4.93 7.32 -12.78
CA LEU A 352 3.80 6.60 -13.34
C LEU A 352 2.52 7.45 -13.32
N ARG A 353 1.88 7.61 -14.47
CA ARG A 353 0.51 8.15 -14.59
C ARG A 353 -0.45 7.09 -15.11
N ILE A 354 -1.55 6.87 -14.41
CA ILE A 354 -2.61 5.99 -14.90
C ILE A 354 -3.75 6.85 -15.41
N ASN A 355 -3.94 6.80 -16.72
CA ASN A 355 -5.03 7.50 -17.39
C ASN A 355 -6.21 6.55 -17.64
N MET A 356 -5.95 5.28 -17.92
CA MET A 356 -6.98 4.31 -18.27
C MET A 356 -7.96 4.01 -17.13
N ALA A 357 -9.12 3.52 -17.53
CA ALA A 357 -10.12 2.96 -16.65
C ALA A 357 -10.53 1.57 -17.13
N GLY A 358 -10.58 0.61 -16.20
CA GLY A 358 -11.16 -0.70 -16.47
C GLY A 358 -12.63 -0.63 -16.88
N ASN A 359 -13.09 -1.64 -17.62
CA ASN A 359 -14.53 -1.88 -17.80
C ASN A 359 -15.08 -2.63 -16.58
N ASN A 360 -14.28 -3.55 -16.04
CA ASN A 360 -14.50 -4.27 -14.81
C ASN A 360 -13.37 -3.96 -13.80
N PRO A 361 -13.59 -4.21 -12.50
CA PRO A 361 -12.51 -4.09 -11.52
C PRO A 361 -11.29 -4.92 -11.89
N GLY A 362 -10.12 -4.30 -11.85
CA GLY A 362 -8.84 -4.94 -12.14
C GLY A 362 -8.46 -5.06 -13.60
N ASP A 363 -9.35 -4.75 -14.56
CA ASP A 363 -8.98 -4.71 -15.99
C ASP A 363 -7.75 -3.81 -16.22
N VAL A 364 -7.61 -2.73 -15.43
CA VAL A 364 -6.37 -1.95 -15.34
C VAL A 364 -5.77 -2.18 -13.97
N ALA A 365 -4.58 -2.77 -13.90
CA ALA A 365 -3.93 -3.08 -12.64
C ALA A 365 -2.40 -3.01 -12.69
N VAL A 366 -1.83 -2.70 -11.52
CA VAL A 366 -0.38 -2.65 -11.29
C VAL A 366 -0.06 -3.49 -10.06
N PHE A 367 0.78 -4.51 -10.22
CA PHE A 367 1.12 -5.47 -9.17
C PHE A 367 2.63 -5.47 -8.88
N ASN A 368 3.01 -5.57 -7.60
CA ASN A 368 4.40 -5.82 -7.16
C ASN A 368 5.44 -4.90 -7.84
N SER A 369 5.05 -3.65 -8.07
CA SER A 369 5.83 -2.67 -8.84
C SER A 369 6.16 -1.50 -7.94
N LEU A 370 7.24 -0.78 -8.25
CA LEU A 370 7.74 0.26 -7.36
C LEU A 370 8.31 1.45 -8.11
N ASN A 371 8.27 2.59 -7.43
CA ASN A 371 9.08 3.74 -7.76
C ASN A 371 10.25 3.80 -6.77
N THR A 372 11.46 4.03 -7.27
CA THR A 372 12.60 4.40 -6.43
C THR A 372 13.23 5.67 -6.98
N ILE A 373 13.49 6.65 -6.13
CA ILE A 373 14.11 7.91 -6.56
C ILE A 373 15.42 8.11 -5.79
N GLY A 374 16.55 8.01 -6.48
CA GLY A 374 17.88 8.06 -5.86
C GLY A 374 18.30 6.75 -5.17
N GLY A 375 19.36 6.81 -4.37
CA GLY A 375 19.80 5.71 -3.48
C GLY A 375 20.33 4.44 -4.16
N THR A 376 20.47 4.44 -5.49
CA THR A 376 20.80 3.27 -6.32
C THR A 376 21.82 3.63 -7.39
N ARG A 377 22.70 2.70 -7.79
CA ARG A 377 23.86 2.91 -8.67
C ARG A 377 23.49 3.23 -10.10
N ASP A 378 22.32 2.77 -10.55
CA ASP A 378 21.81 2.95 -11.92
C ASP A 378 21.41 4.39 -12.28
N THR A 379 21.31 5.28 -11.32
CA THR A 379 21.01 6.71 -11.56
C THR A 379 22.27 7.58 -11.53
N SER A 380 22.22 8.83 -11.93
CA SER A 380 23.24 9.86 -11.66
C SER A 380 22.90 10.74 -10.46
N ILE A 381 21.74 10.54 -9.82
CA ILE A 381 21.28 11.31 -8.66
C ILE A 381 22.25 11.11 -7.49
N ASN A 382 22.93 12.18 -7.12
CA ASN A 382 23.86 12.23 -5.99
C ASN A 382 23.73 13.59 -5.32
N CYS A 383 22.71 13.73 -4.48
CA CYS A 383 22.28 15.02 -3.98
C CYS A 383 22.70 15.23 -2.53
N GLN A 384 23.30 16.39 -2.25
CA GLN A 384 23.78 16.79 -0.93
C GLN A 384 22.80 17.74 -0.22
N ASN A 385 21.79 18.24 -0.94
CA ASN A 385 20.76 19.14 -0.44
C ASN A 385 19.52 19.08 -1.34
N GLU A 386 18.35 18.94 -0.74
CA GLU A 386 17.04 18.85 -1.39
C GLU A 386 16.67 20.14 -2.14
N ASN A 387 17.08 21.31 -1.63
CA ASN A 387 16.75 22.62 -2.20
C ASN A 387 17.21 22.76 -3.65
N ASN A 388 18.30 22.09 -4.02
CA ASN A 388 18.88 22.13 -5.36
C ASN A 388 18.72 20.82 -6.14
N CYS A 389 17.96 19.86 -5.61
CA CYS A 389 17.79 18.54 -6.19
C CYS A 389 16.32 18.15 -6.28
N LYS A 390 15.59 18.81 -7.19
CA LYS A 390 14.24 18.40 -7.59
C LYS A 390 14.31 17.14 -8.44
N ALA A 391 14.27 15.98 -7.79
CA ALA A 391 14.47 14.71 -8.43
C ALA A 391 13.27 14.25 -9.26
N ALA A 392 12.05 14.45 -8.76
CA ALA A 392 10.82 14.13 -9.47
C ALA A 392 9.65 15.01 -9.03
N TYR A 393 8.61 15.10 -9.85
CA TYR A 393 7.36 15.77 -9.52
C TYR A 393 6.43 14.85 -8.73
N LEU A 394 6.04 13.70 -9.27
CA LEU A 394 5.21 12.72 -8.55
C LEU A 394 5.74 11.30 -8.73
N GLY A 395 5.56 10.46 -7.72
CA GLY A 395 5.73 9.02 -7.86
C GLY A 395 4.60 8.42 -8.70
N LEU A 396 3.37 8.52 -8.23
CA LEU A 396 2.18 7.97 -8.88
C LEU A 396 1.09 9.03 -9.03
N HIS A 397 0.48 9.11 -10.21
CA HIS A 397 -0.69 9.93 -10.46
C HIS A 397 -1.84 9.09 -11.04
N LEU A 398 -2.94 8.97 -10.31
CA LEU A 398 -4.19 8.38 -10.79
C LEU A 398 -5.07 9.52 -11.31
N ALA A 399 -5.11 9.67 -12.64
CA ALA A 399 -5.74 10.82 -13.28
C ALA A 399 -7.26 10.83 -13.11
N ALA A 400 -7.88 11.99 -13.31
CA ALA A 400 -9.33 12.14 -13.35
C ALA A 400 -9.98 11.13 -14.32
N GLY A 401 -10.96 10.37 -13.82
CA GLY A 401 -11.65 9.34 -14.60
C GLY A 401 -10.92 8.00 -14.75
N SER A 402 -9.68 7.85 -14.24
CA SER A 402 -9.01 6.54 -14.16
C SER A 402 -9.73 5.58 -13.20
N SER A 403 -9.52 4.28 -13.42
CA SER A 403 -10.05 3.18 -12.60
C SER A 403 -9.01 2.07 -12.60
N ALA A 404 -8.29 1.93 -11.49
CA ALA A 404 -7.14 1.04 -11.40
C ALA A 404 -7.15 0.20 -10.11
N TYR A 405 -6.61 -1.01 -10.20
CA TYR A 405 -6.29 -1.85 -9.06
C TYR A 405 -4.77 -1.81 -8.82
N ILE A 406 -4.34 -1.16 -7.74
CA ILE A 406 -2.95 -1.07 -7.34
C ILE A 406 -2.73 -2.06 -6.22
N ASP A 407 -1.76 -2.95 -6.38
CA ASP A 407 -1.48 -4.00 -5.41
C ASP A 407 0.01 -4.11 -5.13
N ASN A 408 0.37 -3.99 -3.85
CA ASN A 408 1.74 -4.05 -3.38
C ASN A 408 2.63 -3.08 -4.17
N PHE A 409 2.36 -1.78 -4.04
CA PHE A 409 3.10 -0.71 -4.71
C PHE A 409 3.84 0.15 -3.70
N TRP A 410 5.12 0.42 -3.95
CA TRP A 410 5.96 1.25 -3.08
C TRP A 410 6.54 2.43 -3.84
N SER A 411 6.22 3.66 -3.39
CA SER A 411 6.80 4.89 -3.91
C SER A 411 7.81 5.47 -2.93
N TRP A 412 9.09 5.17 -3.18
CA TRP A 412 10.16 5.47 -2.23
C TRP A 412 11.13 6.53 -2.77
N VAL A 413 11.28 7.62 -2.03
CA VAL A 413 12.39 8.56 -2.20
C VAL A 413 13.51 8.11 -1.29
N ALA A 414 14.71 7.92 -1.83
CA ALA A 414 15.79 7.33 -1.07
C ALA A 414 16.14 8.17 0.17
N ASP A 415 15.96 7.60 1.36
CA ASP A 415 16.48 8.13 2.62
C ASP A 415 17.92 7.64 2.86
N HIS A 416 18.27 6.45 2.35
CA HIS A 416 19.61 5.86 2.38
C HIS A 416 19.97 5.21 1.03
N ALA A 417 21.26 4.92 0.81
CA ALA A 417 21.71 4.17 -0.35
C ALA A 417 21.47 2.67 -0.14
N SER A 418 20.60 2.05 -0.93
CA SER A 418 20.20 0.64 -0.79
C SER A 418 21.26 -0.34 -1.27
N ASP A 419 22.20 0.13 -2.10
CA ASP A 419 23.23 -0.67 -2.75
C ASP A 419 24.66 -0.27 -2.36
N GLN A 420 24.80 0.45 -1.25
CA GLN A 420 26.07 0.96 -0.73
C GLN A 420 26.82 1.86 -1.71
N SER A 421 26.12 2.45 -2.70
CA SER A 421 26.74 3.36 -3.68
C SER A 421 27.32 4.63 -3.07
N GLY A 422 26.97 4.96 -1.83
CA GLY A 422 27.43 6.17 -1.14
C GLY A 422 26.93 7.47 -1.78
N LYS A 423 25.93 7.39 -2.66
CA LYS A 423 25.29 8.56 -3.26
C LYS A 423 24.53 9.33 -2.18
N GLY A 424 24.64 10.66 -2.24
CA GLY A 424 23.84 11.55 -1.40
C GLY A 424 22.35 11.34 -1.67
N THR A 425 21.60 11.10 -0.60
CA THR A 425 20.17 10.74 -0.61
C THR A 425 19.27 11.95 -0.40
N ARG A 426 19.83 13.17 -0.44
CA ARG A 426 19.11 14.42 -0.19
C ARG A 426 18.38 14.92 -1.43
N SER A 427 17.41 14.12 -1.89
CA SER A 427 16.61 14.36 -3.09
C SER A 427 15.22 14.86 -2.73
N ALA A 428 14.70 15.85 -3.44
CA ALA A 428 13.32 16.32 -3.27
C ALA A 428 12.40 15.72 -4.34
N VAL A 429 11.31 15.10 -3.91
CA VAL A 429 10.18 14.75 -4.77
C VAL A 429 8.95 15.45 -4.26
N LYS A 430 8.23 16.19 -5.11
CA LYS A 430 7.14 17.08 -4.66
C LYS A 430 6.06 16.31 -3.89
N GLY A 431 5.57 15.19 -4.43
CA GLY A 431 4.57 14.36 -3.79
C GLY A 431 4.69 12.89 -4.18
N GLY A 432 4.22 12.00 -3.30
CA GLY A 432 4.30 10.57 -3.54
C GLY A 432 3.22 10.07 -4.48
N VAL A 433 1.97 10.04 -3.98
CA VAL A 433 0.81 9.55 -4.73
C VAL A 433 -0.28 10.63 -4.76
N LEU A 434 -0.68 11.04 -5.96
CA LEU A 434 -1.82 11.91 -6.19
C LEU A 434 -2.99 11.10 -6.77
N VAL A 435 -4.14 11.19 -6.10
CA VAL A 435 -5.38 10.52 -6.49
C VAL A 435 -6.39 11.57 -6.91
N GLU A 436 -6.68 11.61 -8.21
CA GLU A 436 -7.79 12.35 -8.81
C GLU A 436 -8.81 11.40 -9.46
N ALA A 437 -8.61 10.08 -9.33
CA ALA A 437 -9.50 9.06 -9.84
C ALA A 437 -10.94 9.26 -9.32
N THR A 438 -11.91 9.15 -10.21
CA THR A 438 -13.34 9.30 -9.91
C THR A 438 -14.17 8.06 -10.18
N ALA A 439 -13.59 7.07 -10.87
CA ALA A 439 -14.16 5.75 -11.04
C ALA A 439 -13.57 4.77 -10.01
N GLY A 440 -14.15 3.57 -9.90
CA GLY A 440 -13.75 2.56 -8.91
C GLY A 440 -12.25 2.30 -8.96
N THR A 441 -11.56 2.60 -7.85
CA THR A 441 -10.10 2.50 -7.74
C THR A 441 -9.75 1.85 -6.41
N TRP A 442 -8.81 0.91 -6.42
CA TRP A 442 -8.45 0.10 -5.26
C TRP A 442 -6.96 0.19 -5.01
N LEU A 443 -6.57 0.76 -3.87
CA LEU A 443 -5.19 0.86 -3.40
C LEU A 443 -4.99 -0.21 -2.32
N THR A 444 -4.53 -1.38 -2.77
CA THR A 444 -4.42 -2.60 -1.96
C THR A 444 -2.97 -2.86 -1.55
N GLY A 445 -2.54 -2.27 -0.44
CA GLY A 445 -1.15 -2.27 -0.03
C GLY A 445 -0.36 -1.22 -0.81
N LEU A 446 -0.42 0.01 -0.31
CA LEU A 446 0.34 1.14 -0.85
C LEU A 446 1.32 1.65 0.20
N GLY A 447 2.59 1.82 -0.17
CA GLY A 447 3.59 2.55 0.60
C GLY A 447 4.03 3.80 -0.16
N SER A 448 4.17 4.92 0.54
CA SER A 448 4.67 6.17 -0.05
C SER A 448 5.47 6.95 0.99
N GLU A 449 6.75 7.18 0.73
CA GLU A 449 7.68 7.62 1.77
C GLU A 449 8.59 8.75 1.31
N HIS A 450 8.87 9.64 2.26
CA HIS A 450 9.89 10.70 2.17
C HIS A 450 9.68 11.72 1.04
N ASN A 451 8.44 11.88 0.58
CA ASN A 451 8.08 12.96 -0.35
C ASN A 451 7.93 14.30 0.40
N TRP A 452 8.06 15.39 -0.34
CA TRP A 452 8.28 16.71 0.25
C TRP A 452 6.99 17.36 0.78
N LEU A 453 5.90 17.35 0.00
CA LEU A 453 4.65 17.99 0.40
C LEU A 453 3.65 16.99 1.00
N PHE A 454 3.53 15.81 0.38
CA PHE A 454 2.60 14.78 0.83
C PHE A 454 3.03 13.39 0.38
N GLN A 455 2.64 12.37 1.14
CA GLN A 455 2.84 10.97 0.78
C GLN A 455 1.65 10.44 -0.04
N LEU A 456 0.42 10.76 0.37
CA LEU A 456 -0.82 10.46 -0.35
C LEU A 456 -1.75 11.68 -0.33
N SER A 457 -2.20 12.13 -1.50
CA SER A 457 -3.15 13.23 -1.63
C SER A 457 -4.38 12.83 -2.42
N PHE A 458 -5.56 13.24 -1.95
CA PHE A 458 -6.84 13.12 -2.64
C PHE A 458 -7.32 14.50 -3.05
N HIS A 459 -7.51 14.69 -4.36
CA HIS A 459 -8.00 15.94 -4.92
C HIS A 459 -9.19 15.67 -5.87
N ASN A 460 -10.38 16.09 -5.46
CA ASN A 460 -11.65 15.83 -6.17
C ASN A 460 -11.85 14.34 -6.52
N ALA A 461 -11.31 13.44 -5.69
CA ALA A 461 -11.35 12.00 -5.90
C ALA A 461 -12.73 11.43 -5.52
N ALA A 462 -13.10 10.34 -6.21
CA ALA A 462 -14.30 9.59 -5.89
C ALA A 462 -14.10 8.09 -6.06
N ASN A 463 -14.75 7.30 -5.20
CA ASN A 463 -14.80 5.83 -5.30
C ASN A 463 -13.41 5.20 -5.16
N VAL A 464 -12.76 5.45 -4.03
CA VAL A 464 -11.41 4.92 -3.74
C VAL A 464 -11.44 4.04 -2.49
N LEU A 465 -10.94 2.80 -2.62
CA LEU A 465 -10.61 1.92 -1.50
C LEU A 465 -9.12 2.06 -1.17
N VAL A 466 -8.80 2.15 0.12
CA VAL A 466 -7.42 2.10 0.63
C VAL A 466 -7.32 1.07 1.75
N THR A 467 -6.49 0.06 1.54
CA THR A 467 -6.23 -1.02 2.49
C THR A 467 -4.90 -1.69 2.18
N LEU A 468 -3.85 -1.65 2.98
CA LEU A 468 -3.52 -0.57 3.91
C LEU A 468 -2.73 0.52 3.17
N PHE A 469 -2.56 1.67 3.82
CA PHE A 469 -1.59 2.70 3.42
C PHE A 469 -0.47 2.87 4.46
N GLN A 470 0.78 2.86 4.02
CA GLN A 470 1.92 3.15 4.89
C GLN A 470 2.72 4.35 4.37
N SER A 471 3.26 5.15 5.31
CA SER A 471 4.05 6.31 4.98
C SER A 471 5.10 6.68 6.01
N GLU A 472 6.14 7.38 5.56
CA GLU A 472 7.12 8.03 6.42
C GLU A 472 7.41 9.46 5.99
N THR A 473 7.67 10.30 6.98
CA THR A 473 8.09 11.68 6.79
C THR A 473 9.51 11.73 6.21
N ASN A 474 9.80 12.73 5.40
CA ASN A 474 11.16 12.90 4.89
C ASN A 474 12.09 13.31 6.04
N TYR A 475 13.15 12.53 6.26
CA TYR A 475 14.06 12.72 7.39
C TYR A 475 14.82 14.05 7.36
N ASN A 476 14.91 14.69 6.19
CA ASN A 476 15.61 15.96 6.01
C ASN A 476 14.72 17.19 6.29
N GLN A 477 13.46 16.99 6.66
CA GLN A 477 12.53 18.06 7.02
C GLN A 477 12.60 18.43 8.51
N GLY A 478 11.87 19.49 8.90
CA GLY A 478 11.89 20.01 10.26
C GLY A 478 13.12 20.88 10.50
N ASN A 479 13.92 20.55 11.51
CA ASN A 479 15.08 21.37 11.88
C ASN A 479 16.38 21.00 11.12
N ASN A 480 16.30 20.10 10.14
CA ASN A 480 17.44 19.63 9.34
C ASN A 480 17.80 20.52 8.13
N GLY A 481 17.39 21.80 8.16
CA GLY A 481 17.80 22.81 7.18
C GLY A 481 17.03 22.79 5.86
N ALA A 482 15.84 22.17 5.82
CA ALA A 482 14.88 22.30 4.72
C ALA A 482 14.18 23.68 4.75
N ASP A 483 14.00 24.30 3.58
CA ASP A 483 13.30 25.58 3.47
C ASP A 483 11.77 25.44 3.67
N LEU A 484 11.12 26.50 4.14
CA LEU A 484 9.68 26.56 4.41
C LEU A 484 8.85 26.79 3.13
N VAL A 485 7.62 26.25 3.11
CA VAL A 485 6.53 26.28 2.08
C VAL A 485 6.91 26.64 0.65
N GLY A 486 6.63 25.71 -0.26
CA GLY A 486 6.73 25.96 -1.70
C GLY A 486 8.18 25.96 -2.21
N GLN A 487 9.12 25.48 -1.41
CA GLN A 487 10.48 25.14 -1.81
C GLN A 487 10.73 23.65 -1.57
N PRO A 488 11.53 22.98 -2.42
CA PRO A 488 12.04 23.55 -3.66
C PRO A 488 10.93 23.71 -4.71
N PHE A 489 9.81 22.99 -4.60
CA PHE A 489 8.71 23.02 -5.58
C PHE A 489 7.67 24.10 -5.30
N ASN A 490 7.29 24.84 -6.33
CA ASN A 490 6.17 25.77 -6.26
C ASN A 490 4.86 24.99 -5.98
N ALA A 491 4.19 25.39 -4.91
CA ALA A 491 2.88 24.85 -4.57
C ALA A 491 1.82 25.35 -5.57
N ILE A 492 0.96 24.45 -6.03
CA ILE A 492 -0.25 24.73 -6.80
C ILE A 492 -1.48 24.59 -5.90
N ALA A 493 -2.67 24.88 -6.44
CA ALA A 493 -3.91 24.92 -5.65
C ALA A 493 -4.27 23.59 -4.96
N SER A 494 -3.90 22.45 -5.54
CA SER A 494 -4.16 21.11 -4.99
C SER A 494 -3.10 20.63 -4.00
N ASP A 495 -2.05 21.41 -3.75
CA ASP A 495 -1.02 21.07 -2.77
C ASP A 495 -1.35 21.61 -1.36
N PRO A 496 -0.79 21.00 -0.29
CA PRO A 496 -0.80 21.63 1.01
C PRO A 496 0.05 22.91 0.98
N ASN A 497 -0.59 24.06 1.23
CA ASN A 497 0.07 25.36 1.30
C ASN A 497 0.57 25.71 2.71
N PHE A 498 0.29 24.86 3.71
CA PHE A 498 0.66 25.05 5.11
C PHE A 498 0.25 26.39 5.72
N SER A 499 -0.81 27.04 5.21
CA SER A 499 -1.24 28.36 5.69
C SER A 499 -1.71 28.36 7.16
N TRP A 500 -1.99 27.18 7.72
CA TRP A 500 -2.36 26.99 9.13
C TRP A 500 -1.16 27.07 10.09
N CYS A 501 0.07 26.94 9.58
CA CYS A 501 1.28 26.97 10.40
C CYS A 501 1.72 28.41 10.68
N GLY A 502 2.33 28.64 11.84
CA GLY A 502 2.96 29.90 12.19
C GLY A 502 4.09 30.31 11.21
N GLY A 503 4.45 31.60 11.23
CA GLY A 503 5.64 32.08 10.53
C GLY A 503 6.90 31.49 11.17
N GLY A 504 7.72 30.79 10.38
CA GLY A 504 8.94 30.14 10.88
C GLY A 504 8.75 28.76 11.52
N ASP A 505 7.52 28.24 11.60
CA ASP A 505 7.24 26.93 12.19
C ASP A 505 7.62 25.78 11.24
N THR A 506 8.86 25.32 11.36
CA THR A 506 9.46 24.23 10.57
C THR A 506 8.86 22.86 10.88
N VAL A 507 8.31 22.69 12.08
CA VAL A 507 7.76 21.42 12.58
C VAL A 507 6.34 21.19 12.05
N CYS A 508 5.54 22.26 11.98
CA CYS A 508 4.22 22.21 11.36
C CYS A 508 4.31 22.06 9.82
N ARG A 509 5.39 22.56 9.20
CA ARG A 509 5.60 22.60 7.74
C ARG A 509 6.29 21.35 7.17
N MET A 510 6.16 20.21 7.84
CA MET A 510 6.65 18.91 7.35
C MET A 510 5.61 18.27 6.43
N GLY A 511 6.07 17.44 5.48
CA GLY A 511 5.20 16.77 4.51
C GLY A 511 4.12 15.92 5.18
N LEU A 512 2.88 16.05 4.72
CA LEU A 512 1.74 15.32 5.28
C LEU A 512 1.78 13.84 4.84
N ALA A 513 1.43 12.91 5.72
CA ALA A 513 1.14 11.53 5.31
C ALA A 513 -0.05 11.48 4.37
N GLN A 514 -1.16 12.12 4.76
CA GLN A 514 -2.39 12.15 3.98
C GLN A 514 -3.00 13.55 3.91
N TYR A 515 -3.41 13.95 2.71
CA TYR A 515 -4.04 15.25 2.46
C TYR A 515 -5.33 15.07 1.66
N TYR A 516 -6.44 15.62 2.17
CA TYR A 516 -7.74 15.58 1.49
C TYR A 516 -8.20 16.99 1.15
N THR A 517 -8.18 17.32 -0.13
CA THR A 517 -8.53 18.65 -0.63
C THR A 517 -9.53 18.58 -1.80
N GLY A 518 -10.29 19.65 -2.00
CA GLY A 518 -11.37 19.67 -2.99
C GLY A 518 -12.55 18.76 -2.62
N SER A 519 -13.42 18.51 -3.60
CA SER A 519 -14.72 17.83 -3.41
C SER A 519 -14.58 16.30 -3.46
N ASN A 520 -14.01 15.71 -2.41
CA ASN A 520 -13.85 14.26 -2.32
C ASN A 520 -15.16 13.55 -1.90
N SER A 521 -15.39 12.36 -2.45
CA SER A 521 -16.53 11.51 -2.09
C SER A 521 -16.16 10.04 -2.10
N ASN A 522 -16.90 9.19 -1.37
CA ASN A 522 -16.77 7.74 -1.49
C ASN A 522 -15.32 7.23 -1.28
N ILE A 523 -14.62 7.78 -0.27
CA ILE A 523 -13.28 7.33 0.12
C ILE A 523 -13.40 6.37 1.32
N PHE A 524 -12.95 5.14 1.12
CA PHE A 524 -13.08 4.05 2.06
C PHE A 524 -11.67 3.58 2.46
N HIS A 525 -11.25 3.96 3.65
CA HIS A 525 -9.91 3.77 4.19
C HIS A 525 -9.98 2.89 5.43
N TYR A 526 -9.25 1.77 5.44
CA TYR A 526 -9.41 0.74 6.47
C TYR A 526 -8.22 0.54 7.40
N ALA A 527 -7.02 0.98 7.02
CA ALA A 527 -5.84 0.92 7.87
C ALA A 527 -4.72 1.81 7.31
N ALA A 528 -4.13 2.65 8.17
CA ALA A 528 -2.98 3.49 7.88
C ALA A 528 -1.91 3.36 8.97
N GLY A 529 -0.65 3.37 8.55
CA GLY A 529 0.53 3.52 9.43
C GLY A 529 1.41 4.67 8.94
N SER A 530 1.47 5.76 9.70
CA SER A 530 2.20 6.97 9.31
C SER A 530 3.25 7.35 10.33
N TRP A 531 4.52 7.27 9.93
CA TRP A 531 5.64 7.30 10.87
C TRP A 531 6.47 8.57 10.77
N ASN A 532 6.85 9.10 11.93
CA ASN A 532 7.92 10.09 12.07
C ASN A 532 8.92 9.60 13.12
N PHE A 533 10.17 9.46 12.70
CA PHE A 533 11.26 9.01 13.57
C PHE A 533 12.10 10.19 14.03
N ASN A 534 11.91 10.66 15.26
CA ASN A 534 12.67 11.79 15.81
C ASN A 534 14.19 11.52 15.85
N SER A 535 14.63 10.26 15.95
CA SER A 535 16.05 9.93 15.80
C SER A 535 16.64 10.32 14.43
N LEU A 536 15.80 10.53 13.41
CA LEU A 536 16.17 10.87 12.04
C LEU A 536 15.74 12.31 11.68
N THR A 537 14.55 12.74 12.06
CA THR A 537 14.04 14.11 11.81
C THR A 537 14.44 15.13 12.88
N HIS A 538 14.85 14.68 14.07
CA HIS A 538 15.17 15.49 15.26
C HIS A 538 14.03 16.35 15.79
N VAL A 539 12.80 16.12 15.33
CA VAL A 539 11.60 16.84 15.74
C VAL A 539 10.40 15.90 15.82
N ASP A 540 9.41 16.30 16.61
CA ASP A 540 8.09 15.67 16.60
C ASP A 540 7.26 16.38 15.55
N GLN A 541 6.82 15.68 14.50
CA GLN A 541 6.07 16.30 13.41
C GLN A 541 4.76 16.90 13.93
N GLY A 542 4.49 18.17 13.59
CA GLY A 542 3.32 18.89 14.09
C GLY A 542 2.00 18.22 13.73
N ILE A 543 1.71 18.12 12.42
CA ILE A 543 0.48 17.51 11.88
C ILE A 543 0.84 16.37 10.93
N MET A 544 0.29 15.18 11.17
CA MET A 544 0.52 14.01 10.30
C MET A 544 -0.45 13.96 9.11
N ASN A 545 -1.74 14.16 9.34
CA ASN A 545 -2.77 14.10 8.30
C ASN A 545 -3.65 15.36 8.32
N TYR A 546 -4.14 15.79 7.17
CA TYR A 546 -5.06 16.93 7.08
C TYR A 546 -6.23 16.66 6.13
N ILE A 547 -7.44 16.65 6.70
CA ILE A 547 -8.68 16.76 5.96
C ILE A 547 -8.99 18.26 5.82
N GLN A 548 -8.60 18.86 4.70
CA GLN A 548 -8.89 20.28 4.44
C GLN A 548 -10.35 20.48 4.06
N THR A 549 -10.90 19.57 3.25
CA THR A 549 -12.31 19.56 2.88
C THR A 549 -12.92 18.22 3.28
N ALA A 550 -14.08 18.26 3.94
CA ALA A 550 -14.74 17.06 4.42
C ALA A 550 -15.06 16.10 3.26
N VAL A 551 -14.80 14.81 3.49
CA VAL A 551 -15.05 13.76 2.51
C VAL A 551 -16.47 13.24 2.67
N SER A 552 -17.29 13.40 1.63
CA SER A 552 -18.67 12.91 1.61
C SER A 552 -18.75 11.38 1.48
N ASN A 553 -19.67 10.74 2.19
CA ASN A 553 -19.85 9.28 2.21
C ASN A 553 -18.52 8.51 2.36
N SER A 554 -17.79 8.77 3.44
CA SER A 554 -16.50 8.15 3.71
C SER A 554 -16.56 7.13 4.83
N LYS A 555 -15.63 6.19 4.80
CA LYS A 555 -15.27 5.34 5.94
C LYS A 555 -13.80 5.57 6.21
N LEU A 556 -13.49 6.20 7.34
CA LEU A 556 -12.14 6.60 7.69
C LEU A 556 -11.76 5.86 8.97
N PHE A 557 -11.20 4.66 8.80
CA PHE A 557 -10.85 3.77 9.90
C PHE A 557 -9.34 3.54 10.00
N GLY A 558 -8.87 3.40 11.24
CA GLY A 558 -7.56 2.84 11.54
C GLY A 558 -6.37 3.72 11.20
N PHE A 559 -6.34 4.97 11.64
CA PHE A 559 -5.17 5.83 11.49
C PHE A 559 -4.24 5.63 12.68
N THR A 560 -3.13 4.94 12.46
CA THR A 560 -2.04 4.83 13.45
C THR A 560 -0.91 5.78 13.08
N ALA A 561 -0.40 6.50 14.07
CA ALA A 561 0.70 7.45 13.87
C ALA A 561 1.63 7.45 15.09
N GLY A 562 2.92 7.67 14.84
CA GLY A 562 3.96 7.73 15.87
C GLY A 562 5.36 7.46 15.32
N PRO A 563 6.38 7.23 16.18
CA PRO A 563 6.38 7.52 17.62
C PRO A 563 6.44 9.02 17.99
N ASN A 564 6.69 9.91 17.02
CA ASN A 564 6.98 11.32 17.29
C ASN A 564 6.06 12.24 16.50
N VAL A 565 4.76 12.16 16.78
CA VAL A 565 3.73 12.98 16.14
C VAL A 565 3.05 13.86 17.19
N GLY A 566 2.93 15.15 16.91
CA GLY A 566 2.22 16.13 17.73
C GLY A 566 0.72 15.87 17.69
N GLU A 567 0.10 16.03 16.52
CA GLU A 567 -1.31 15.72 16.28
C GLU A 567 -1.47 14.84 15.04
N THR A 568 -2.27 13.78 15.15
CA THR A 568 -2.44 12.82 14.05
C THR A 568 -3.31 13.38 12.94
N MET A 569 -4.31 14.21 13.26
CA MET A 569 -5.31 14.66 12.31
C MET A 569 -5.71 16.11 12.54
N ARG A 570 -5.73 16.90 11.46
CA ARG A 570 -6.39 18.21 11.38
C ARG A 570 -7.67 18.10 10.55
N LEU A 571 -8.74 18.75 10.98
CA LEU A 571 -10.05 18.76 10.31
C LEU A 571 -10.33 20.09 9.60
N PRO A 572 -11.38 20.18 8.75
CA PRO A 572 -11.73 21.42 8.03
C PRO A 572 -12.01 22.60 8.96
N SER A 573 -12.58 22.35 10.15
CA SER A 573 -12.81 23.37 11.19
C SER A 573 -11.53 23.92 11.81
N GLY A 574 -10.39 23.30 11.54
CA GLY A 574 -9.12 23.57 12.18
C GLY A 574 -8.94 22.86 13.52
N ALA A 575 -9.88 22.01 13.92
CA ALA A 575 -9.71 21.13 15.07
C ALA A 575 -8.59 20.12 14.80
N GLU A 576 -7.74 19.92 15.80
CA GLU A 576 -6.64 18.96 15.79
C GLU A 576 -6.87 17.92 16.89
N PHE A 577 -6.48 16.68 16.63
CA PHE A 577 -6.57 15.59 17.58
C PHE A 577 -5.65 14.42 17.22
N GLY A 578 -5.50 13.51 18.17
CA GLY A 578 -4.62 12.37 18.10
C GLY A 578 -3.21 12.70 18.59
N ASN A 579 -3.09 13.32 19.77
CA ASN A 579 -1.82 13.64 20.44
C ASN A 579 -1.33 12.55 21.40
N GLY A 580 -1.46 11.31 20.95
CA GLY A 580 -1.16 10.12 21.74
C GLY A 580 -2.17 9.92 22.85
N GLY A 581 -1.67 9.63 24.05
CA GLY A 581 -2.51 9.34 25.21
C GLY A 581 -3.17 10.57 25.86
N ASN A 582 -2.81 11.80 25.46
CA ASN A 582 -3.21 13.00 26.21
C ASN A 582 -4.66 13.45 25.93
N ASP A 583 -5.22 13.09 24.78
CA ASP A 583 -6.59 13.42 24.35
C ASP A 583 -7.50 12.18 24.19
N GLY A 584 -7.03 11.03 24.67
CA GLY A 584 -7.78 9.78 24.65
C GLY A 584 -7.68 8.96 23.36
N TYR A 585 -6.79 9.32 22.42
CA TYR A 585 -6.49 8.51 21.23
C TYR A 585 -5.22 7.68 21.36
N GLY A 586 -4.74 7.46 22.59
CA GLY A 586 -3.57 6.63 22.87
C GLY A 586 -3.78 5.21 22.33
N GLY A 587 -2.77 4.67 21.67
CA GLY A 587 -2.87 3.36 21.05
C GLY A 587 -1.54 2.87 20.51
N SER A 588 -1.57 2.04 19.46
CA SER A 588 -0.35 1.42 18.95
C SER A 588 0.70 2.45 18.53
N TRP A 589 1.94 2.20 18.94
CA TRP A 589 3.12 3.07 18.85
C TRP A 589 3.01 4.42 19.57
N GLN A 590 1.94 5.20 19.35
CA GLN A 590 1.67 6.45 20.07
C GLN A 590 0.18 6.77 20.00
N THR A 591 -0.35 6.97 18.78
CA THR A 591 -1.74 7.32 18.53
C THR A 591 -2.43 6.27 17.66
N LEU A 592 -3.69 5.96 17.98
CA LEU A 592 -4.58 5.16 17.15
C LEU A 592 -5.96 5.80 17.13
N ILE A 593 -6.44 6.18 15.94
CA ILE A 593 -7.81 6.60 15.68
C ILE A 593 -8.53 5.47 14.96
N ALA A 594 -9.42 4.77 15.66
CA ALA A 594 -10.17 3.64 15.12
C ALA A 594 -11.20 4.10 14.09
N ASN A 595 -11.86 5.24 14.32
CA ASN A 595 -12.89 5.78 13.45
C ASN A 595 -13.00 7.31 13.55
N ILE A 596 -13.18 7.97 12.41
CA ILE A 596 -13.58 9.37 12.32
C ILE A 596 -15.07 9.44 11.98
N ALA A 597 -15.93 9.35 13.00
CA ALA A 597 -17.38 9.39 12.81
C ALA A 597 -17.90 10.81 12.51
N SER A 598 -17.15 11.84 12.91
CA SER A 598 -17.42 13.23 12.54
C SER A 598 -16.15 13.94 12.08
N GLN A 599 -16.26 14.67 10.97
CA GLN A 599 -15.22 15.54 10.41
C GLN A 599 -15.43 17.02 10.78
N SER A 600 -16.33 17.30 11.73
CA SER A 600 -16.59 18.64 12.27
C SER A 600 -15.61 19.06 13.36
#